data_AF-A0A9E0LWF4-F1
#
_entry.id   AF-A0A9E0LWF4-F1
#
_cell.length_a   1.000
_cell.length_b   1.000
_cell.length_c   1.000
_cell.angle_alpha   90.00
_cell.angle_beta   90.00
_cell.angle_gamma   90.00
#
_symmetry.space_group_name_H-M   'P 1'
#
loop_
_entity.id
_entity.type
_entity.pdbx_description
1 polymer ?
#
loop_
_entity_poly.entity_id
_entity_poly.type
_entity_poly.pdbx_seq_one_letter_code
_entity_poly.pdbx_strand_id
1 'polypeptide(L)'
;MSLTSPWQLRFRGWLLRDNLACHQLGAMHATGEGARRDDALAIRWYFRAAHRGDPESQYDLGFMLLLGEGVAADRTEALLWLERAAAKGHASAAALLHDLEARGDLSA
;
A
#
# COMPACT_ATOMS: atom_id res chain seq x y z
N MET A 1 6.33 -10.76 21.67
CA MET A 1 6.93 -9.45 21.34
C MET A 1 6.29 -8.98 20.05
N SER A 2 5.26 -8.14 20.13
CA SER A 2 4.54 -7.69 18.94
C SER A 2 5.38 -6.61 18.26
N LEU A 3 6.06 -6.97 17.16
CA LEU A 3 6.64 -6.01 16.22
C LEU A 3 5.48 -5.19 15.65
N THR A 4 5.14 -4.12 16.36
CA THR A 4 4.14 -3.17 15.89
C THR A 4 4.86 -2.43 14.79
N SER A 5 4.56 -2.75 13.53
CA SER A 5 5.19 -2.10 12.38
C SER A 5 5.12 -0.58 12.61
N PRO A 6 6.21 0.20 12.40
CA PRO A 6 6.21 1.65 12.56
C PRO A 6 5.02 2.32 11.86
N TRP A 7 4.56 1.68 10.79
CA TRP A 7 3.37 2.02 10.03
C TRP A 7 2.06 1.88 10.81
N GLN A 8 1.91 0.84 11.63
CA GLN A 8 0.74 0.72 12.52
C GLN A 8 0.66 1.89 13.51
N LEU A 9 1.79 2.40 14.02
CA LEU A 9 1.80 3.53 14.95
C LEU A 9 1.57 4.87 14.24
N ARG A 10 2.24 5.09 13.09
CA ARG A 10 2.08 6.30 12.27
C ARG A 10 0.65 6.44 11.74
N PHE A 11 0.03 5.34 11.33
CA PHE A 11 -1.31 5.33 10.73
C PHE A 11 -2.45 5.14 11.73
N ARG A 12 -2.16 4.74 12.98
CA ARG A 12 -3.14 4.85 14.08
C ARG A 12 -3.62 6.29 14.27
N GLY A 13 -2.77 7.28 13.99
CA GLY A 13 -3.16 8.69 13.94
C GLY A 13 -4.16 9.02 12.82
N TRP A 14 -4.11 8.31 11.69
CA TRP A 14 -5.04 8.48 10.56
C TRP A 14 -6.38 7.78 10.80
N LEU A 15 -6.36 6.64 11.49
CA LEU A 15 -7.57 5.91 11.92
C LEU A 15 -8.41 6.70 12.95
N LEU A 16 -7.79 7.59 13.72
CA LEU A 16 -8.47 8.41 14.73
C LEU A 16 -9.00 9.76 14.21
N ARG A 17 -8.54 10.26 13.06
CA ARG A 17 -8.85 11.64 12.62
C ARG A 17 -9.84 11.78 11.47
N ASP A 18 -9.96 10.79 10.58
CA ASP A 18 -10.75 10.96 9.34
C ASP A 18 -11.74 9.81 9.10
N ASN A 19 -12.87 9.86 9.81
CA ASN A 19 -13.98 8.89 9.69
C ASN A 19 -14.98 9.26 8.56
N LEU A 20 -14.83 10.39 7.87
CA LEU A 20 -15.92 10.98 7.07
C LEU A 20 -15.76 10.98 5.54
N ALA A 21 -14.77 10.29 4.98
CA ALA A 21 -14.67 10.13 3.52
C ALA A 21 -15.03 8.70 3.05
N CYS A 22 -15.84 7.97 3.83
CA CYS A 22 -16.26 6.62 3.52
C CYS A 22 -16.86 6.49 2.11
N HIS A 23 -16.20 5.66 1.31
CA HIS A 23 -16.74 4.87 0.20
C HIS A 23 -16.78 5.46 -1.22
N GLN A 24 -16.81 6.78 -1.42
CA GLN A 24 -17.04 7.34 -2.76
C GLN A 24 -15.80 7.87 -3.50
N LEU A 25 -14.65 8.03 -2.81
CA LEU A 25 -13.48 8.71 -3.41
C LEU A 25 -12.31 7.79 -3.78
N GLY A 26 -12.25 6.54 -3.28
CA GLY A 26 -11.15 5.62 -3.60
C GLY A 26 -11.09 5.24 -5.08
N ALA A 27 -12.25 5.06 -5.74
CA ALA A 27 -12.31 4.68 -7.16
C ALA A 27 -12.21 5.88 -8.13
N MET A 28 -12.54 7.09 -7.69
CA MET A 28 -12.47 8.29 -8.55
C MET A 28 -11.05 8.85 -8.72
N HIS A 29 -10.13 8.59 -7.80
CA HIS A 29 -8.75 9.12 -7.90
C HIS A 29 -7.80 8.25 -8.73
N ALA A 30 -8.18 7.01 -9.06
CA ALA A 30 -7.40 6.14 -9.96
C ALA A 30 -7.65 6.46 -11.45
N THR A 31 -8.79 7.07 -11.79
CA THR A 31 -9.13 7.50 -13.15
C THR A 31 -8.96 9.01 -13.26
N GLY A 32 -7.76 9.46 -13.57
CA GLY A 32 -7.43 10.88 -13.68
C GLY A 32 -8.24 11.61 -14.75
N GLU A 33 -9.37 12.19 -14.37
CA GLU A 33 -9.96 13.37 -15.02
C GLU A 33 -10.38 14.37 -13.94
N GLY A 34 -9.49 15.31 -13.64
CA GLY A 34 -9.85 16.60 -13.02
C GLY A 34 -9.69 16.76 -11.50
N ALA A 35 -9.50 15.69 -10.72
CA ALA A 35 -9.21 15.81 -9.28
C ALA A 35 -7.73 15.54 -9.02
N ARG A 36 -7.01 16.51 -8.40
CA ARG A 36 -5.61 16.33 -7.95
C ARG A 36 -5.45 14.93 -7.34
N ARG A 37 -4.56 14.11 -7.91
CA ARG A 37 -4.18 12.80 -7.38
C ARG A 37 -3.65 13.03 -5.96
N ASP A 38 -4.47 12.77 -4.95
CA ASP A 38 -4.06 12.88 -3.56
C ASP A 38 -3.53 11.51 -3.14
N ASP A 39 -2.28 11.24 -3.53
CA ASP A 39 -1.58 10.00 -3.23
C ASP A 39 -1.57 9.75 -1.71
N ALA A 40 -1.56 10.82 -0.90
CA ALA A 40 -1.62 10.74 0.56
C ALA A 40 -3.00 10.31 1.08
N LEU A 41 -4.10 10.57 0.36
CA LEU A 41 -5.42 10.02 0.65
C LEU A 41 -5.57 8.58 0.15
N ALA A 42 -5.09 8.30 -1.06
CA ALA A 42 -5.14 6.97 -1.67
C ALA A 42 -4.46 5.93 -0.77
N ILE A 43 -3.28 6.25 -0.21
CA ILE A 43 -2.57 5.35 0.69
C ILE A 43 -3.33 5.00 1.96
N ARG A 44 -4.21 5.89 2.44
CA ARG A 44 -5.07 5.58 3.60
C ARG A 44 -6.13 4.53 3.24
N TRP A 45 -6.70 4.63 2.04
CA TRP A 45 -7.69 3.69 1.53
C TRP A 45 -7.11 2.31 1.34
N TYR A 46 -6.00 2.24 0.60
CA TYR A 46 -5.32 0.98 0.38
C TYR A 46 -4.84 0.38 1.68
N PHE A 47 -4.31 1.16 2.63
CA PHE A 47 -3.96 0.64 3.95
C PHE A 47 -5.14 -0.02 4.68
N ARG A 48 -6.30 0.64 4.70
CA ARG A 48 -7.48 0.09 5.38
C ARG A 48 -7.96 -1.20 4.72
N ALA A 49 -8.01 -1.25 3.40
CA ALA A 49 -8.45 -2.44 2.67
C ALA A 49 -7.40 -3.56 2.73
N ALA A 50 -6.12 -3.24 2.59
CA ALA A 50 -5.00 -4.16 2.72
C ALA A 50 -4.95 -4.83 4.10
N HIS A 51 -5.25 -4.06 5.16
CA HIS A 51 -5.36 -4.58 6.52
C HIS A 51 -6.58 -5.50 6.71
N ARG A 52 -7.66 -5.30 5.95
CA ARG A 52 -8.81 -6.24 5.91
C ARG A 52 -8.51 -7.47 5.06
N GLY A 53 -7.36 -7.50 4.40
CA GLY A 53 -6.89 -8.63 3.63
C GLY A 53 -7.27 -8.59 2.15
N ASP A 54 -7.63 -7.44 1.61
CA ASP A 54 -7.87 -7.29 0.18
C ASP A 54 -6.54 -7.38 -0.61
N PRO A 55 -6.34 -8.36 -1.49
CA PRO A 55 -5.07 -8.58 -2.17
C PRO A 55 -4.70 -7.45 -3.13
N GLU A 56 -5.66 -6.85 -3.84
CA GLU A 56 -5.43 -5.72 -4.74
C GLU A 56 -4.90 -4.51 -3.96
N SER A 57 -5.56 -4.17 -2.85
CA SER A 57 -5.10 -3.07 -1.98
C SER A 57 -3.76 -3.36 -1.31
N GLN A 58 -3.44 -4.63 -1.03
CA GLN A 58 -2.10 -5.03 -0.55
C GLN A 58 -1.04 -4.77 -1.62
N TYR A 59 -1.34 -5.08 -2.89
CA TYR A 59 -0.47 -4.76 -4.02
C TYR A 59 -0.29 -3.25 -4.18
N ASP A 60 -1.38 -2.48 -4.24
CA ASP A 60 -1.35 -1.04 -4.46
C ASP A 60 -0.60 -0.31 -3.33
N LEU A 61 -0.83 -0.71 -2.07
CA LEU A 61 -0.09 -0.18 -0.94
C LEU A 61 1.41 -0.47 -1.04
N GLY A 62 1.77 -1.71 -1.37
CA GLY A 62 3.17 -2.09 -1.56
C GLY A 62 3.83 -1.31 -2.69
N PHE A 63 3.13 -1.16 -3.81
CA PHE A 63 3.62 -0.43 -4.97
C PHE A 63 3.85 1.07 -4.66
N MET A 64 2.91 1.74 -4.00
CA MET A 64 3.09 3.14 -3.61
C MET A 64 4.21 3.33 -2.58
N LEU A 65 4.42 2.37 -1.68
CA LEU A 65 5.56 2.38 -0.75
C LEU A 65 6.90 2.18 -1.47
N LEU A 66 6.96 1.44 -2.59
CA LEU A 66 8.17 1.36 -3.41
C LEU A 66 8.47 2.69 -4.10
N LEU A 67 7.44 3.35 -4.64
CA LEU A 67 7.59 4.60 -5.38
C LEU A 67 7.75 5.83 -4.48
N GLY A 68 7.33 5.73 -3.21
CA GLY A 68 7.23 6.90 -2.33
C GLY A 68 6.08 7.84 -2.71
N GLU A 69 5.00 7.30 -3.27
CA GLU A 69 3.81 8.08 -3.61
C GLU A 69 2.90 8.24 -2.39
N GLY A 70 2.60 9.49 -2.03
CA GLY A 70 1.73 9.81 -0.87
C GLY A 70 2.38 9.60 0.50
N VAL A 71 3.53 8.92 0.55
CA VAL A 71 4.33 8.70 1.75
C VAL A 71 5.80 8.48 1.41
N ALA A 72 6.69 8.63 2.38
CA ALA A 72 8.11 8.30 2.19
C ALA A 72 8.26 6.83 1.77
N ALA A 73 9.06 6.61 0.73
CA ALA A 73 9.34 5.26 0.24
C ALA A 73 9.90 4.38 1.36
N ASP A 74 9.37 3.16 1.46
CA ASP A 74 9.83 2.15 2.40
C ASP A 74 9.72 0.80 1.73
N ARG A 75 10.88 0.37 1.24
CA ARG A 75 11.03 -0.86 0.50
C ARG A 75 10.72 -2.08 1.38
N THR A 76 11.12 -2.07 2.65
CA THR A 76 10.91 -3.20 3.55
C THR A 76 9.43 -3.43 3.79
N GLU A 77 8.69 -2.37 4.10
CA GLU A 77 7.24 -2.48 4.29
C GLU A 77 6.52 -2.77 2.96
N ALA A 78 7.00 -2.22 1.84
CA ALA A 78 6.44 -2.50 0.53
C ALA A 78 6.48 -4.00 0.18
N LEU A 79 7.63 -4.63 0.37
CA LEU A 79 7.82 -6.06 0.11
C LEU A 79 6.89 -6.91 0.96
N LEU A 80 6.77 -6.57 2.24
CA LEU A 80 5.85 -7.25 3.16
C LEU A 80 4.38 -7.19 2.70
N TRP A 81 3.94 -6.08 2.09
CA TRP A 81 2.60 -5.99 1.51
C TRP A 81 2.46 -6.75 0.20
N LEU A 82 3.45 -6.67 -0.68
CA LEU A 82 3.49 -7.42 -1.93
C LEU A 82 3.52 -8.94 -1.69
N GLU A 83 4.29 -9.41 -0.70
CA GLU A 83 4.34 -10.82 -0.30
C GLU A 83 2.98 -11.32 0.17
N ARG A 84 2.24 -10.49 0.94
CA ARG A 84 0.88 -10.82 1.37
C ARG A 84 -0.11 -10.90 0.22
N ALA A 85 0.00 -9.99 -0.75
CA ALA A 85 -0.82 -10.02 -1.96
C ALA A 85 -0.52 -11.27 -2.80
N ALA A 86 0.77 -11.56 -3.02
CA ALA A 86 1.24 -12.73 -3.76
C ALA A 86 0.82 -14.04 -3.08
N ALA A 87 0.91 -14.11 -1.74
CA ALA A 87 0.46 -15.26 -0.95
C ALA A 87 -1.05 -15.54 -1.09
N LYS A 88 -1.83 -14.55 -1.53
CA LYS A 88 -3.27 -14.67 -1.82
C LYS A 88 -3.59 -14.88 -3.30
N GLY A 89 -2.57 -15.11 -4.13
CA GLY A 89 -2.72 -15.37 -5.55
C GLY A 89 -2.75 -14.13 -6.43
N HIS A 90 -2.36 -12.95 -5.92
CA HIS A 90 -2.24 -11.76 -6.77
C HIS A 90 -1.06 -11.91 -7.73
N ALA A 91 -1.36 -12.13 -9.01
CA ALA A 91 -0.35 -12.43 -10.04
C ALA A 91 0.65 -11.28 -10.25
N SER A 92 0.18 -10.03 -10.31
CA SER A 92 1.08 -8.88 -10.50
C SER A 92 2.02 -8.65 -9.32
N ALA A 93 1.56 -8.89 -8.08
CA ALA A 93 2.42 -8.82 -6.90
C ALA A 93 3.53 -9.88 -6.95
N ALA A 94 3.20 -11.12 -7.33
CA ALA A 94 4.17 -12.19 -7.48
C ALA A 94 5.20 -11.88 -8.58
N ALA A 95 4.73 -11.38 -9.74
CA ALA A 95 5.62 -10.98 -10.83
C ALA A 95 6.54 -9.82 -10.42
N LEU A 96 6.00 -8.82 -9.73
CA LEU A 96 6.78 -7.69 -9.24
C LEU A 96 7.85 -8.12 -8.22
N LEU A 97 7.51 -9.02 -7.29
CA LEU A 97 8.50 -9.58 -6.36
C LEU A 97 9.62 -10.31 -7.10
N HIS A 98 9.27 -11.15 -8.08
CA HIS A 98 10.25 -11.86 -8.89
C HIS A 98 11.18 -10.90 -9.66
N ASP A 99 10.63 -9.81 -10.21
CA ASP A 99 11.42 -8.78 -10.88
C ASP A 99 12.35 -8.04 -9.91
N LEU A 100 11.90 -7.79 -8.68
CA LEU A 100 12.72 -7.15 -7.63
C LEU A 100 13.83 -8.08 -7.12
N GLU A 101 13.56 -9.39 -7.02
CA GLU A 101 14.54 -10.44 -6.75
C GLU A 101 15.61 -10.48 -7.84
N ALA A 102 15.18 -10.53 -9.11
CA ALA A 102 16.06 -10.64 -10.26
C ALA A 102 17.00 -9.43 -10.42
N ARG A 103 16.58 -8.24 -9.96
CA ARG A 103 17.39 -7.03 -9.98
C ARG A 103 18.46 -6.98 -8.88
N GLY A 104 18.50 -7.97 -7.98
CA GLY A 104 19.43 -8.00 -6.85
C GLY A 104 19.12 -6.98 -5.76
N ASP A 105 17.93 -6.37 -5.82
CA ASP A 105 17.58 -5.26 -4.97
C ASP A 105 16.97 -5.71 -3.61
N LEU A 106 16.89 -7.03 -3.36
CA LEU A 106 16.41 -7.60 -2.09
C LEU A 106 17.51 -7.98 -1.10
N SER A 107 18.79 -7.81 -1.48
CA SER A 107 19.93 -8.37 -0.75
C SER A 107 20.91 -7.33 -0.19
N ALA A 108 20.43 -6.21 0.37
CA ALA A 108 21.31 -5.24 1.05
C ALA A 108 20.79 -4.84 2.43
#